data_AF-A0AAV2INQ7-F1
#
_entry.id   AF-A0AAV2INQ7-F1
#
_cell.length_a   1.000
_cell.length_b   1.000
_cell.length_c   1.000
_cell.angle_alpha   90.00
_cell.angle_beta   90.00
_cell.angle_gamma   90.00
#
_symmetry.space_group_name_H-M   'P 1'
#
loop_
_entity.id
_entity.type
_entity.pdbx_description
1 polymer ?
#
loop_
_entity_poly.entity_id
_entity_poly.type
_entity_poly.pdbx_seq_one_letter_code
_entity_poly.pdbx_strand_id
1 'polypeptide(L)'
;MCTVDDVPELASVLPQLPPRDELLSELSSADVPLKSPLFTLIELIASMSAGRYDPFSVFPLRALGYGYAVGVAIRYRFCKELQDSFKTVAITFVVCHALNKSLDYPCAYNGLLVATDTAIFETFATILLPTLTTFHVSGMLRAYLKQFKNIPKWIFRYAPIAISLGLLPVMLGPIDRFVNHIMDNTVRNIYTLPSMA
;
A
#
# COMPACT_ATOMS: atom_id res chain seq x y z
N MET A 1 -8.87 -17.86 -29.16
CA MET A 1 -8.79 -19.27 -28.72
C MET A 1 -7.33 -19.62 -28.63
N CYS A 2 -6.75 -19.50 -27.44
CA CYS A 2 -5.40 -20.03 -27.19
C CYS A 2 -5.62 -21.38 -26.50
N THR A 3 -5.22 -22.44 -27.18
CA THR A 3 -5.30 -23.83 -26.74
C THR A 3 -4.31 -24.09 -25.63
N VAL A 4 -4.67 -25.02 -24.73
CA VAL A 4 -4.04 -25.30 -23.43
C VAL A 4 -2.86 -26.27 -23.53
N ASP A 5 -2.38 -26.61 -24.73
CA ASP A 5 -1.52 -27.78 -24.92
C ASP A 5 -0.04 -27.51 -25.25
N ASP A 6 0.44 -26.26 -25.28
CA ASP A 6 1.81 -25.93 -25.76
C ASP A 6 2.75 -25.29 -24.72
N VAL A 7 2.77 -25.73 -23.45
CA VAL A 7 3.95 -25.50 -22.57
C VAL A 7 4.21 -26.68 -21.62
N PRO A 8 4.78 -27.80 -22.09
CA PRO A 8 5.22 -28.88 -21.21
C PRO A 8 6.71 -28.77 -20.87
N GLU A 9 7.24 -27.63 -20.39
CA GLU A 9 8.66 -27.60 -19.98
C GLU A 9 9.10 -26.44 -19.07
N LEU A 10 8.26 -25.99 -18.11
CA LEU A 10 8.70 -25.01 -17.09
C LEU A 10 8.35 -25.38 -15.65
N ALA A 11 7.92 -26.62 -15.40
CA ALA A 11 7.65 -27.14 -14.05
C ALA A 11 8.84 -27.93 -13.45
N SER A 12 9.89 -28.18 -14.23
CA SER A 12 11.03 -29.03 -13.83
C SER A 12 12.23 -28.25 -13.23
N VAL A 13 12.18 -26.91 -13.17
CA VAL A 13 13.30 -26.07 -12.72
C VAL A 13 13.02 -25.31 -11.41
N LEU A 14 11.81 -25.40 -10.87
CA LEU A 14 11.53 -24.85 -9.53
C LEU A 14 11.84 -25.93 -8.47
N PRO A 15 12.77 -25.68 -7.53
CA PRO A 15 13.04 -26.62 -6.44
C PRO A 15 11.75 -26.81 -5.64
N GLN A 16 11.34 -28.08 -5.50
CA GLN A 16 10.23 -28.50 -4.64
C GLN A 16 10.57 -28.10 -3.20
N LEU A 17 10.02 -26.97 -2.74
CA LEU A 17 10.21 -26.49 -1.38
C LEU A 17 9.34 -27.33 -0.42
N PRO A 18 9.87 -27.82 0.71
CA PRO A 18 9.14 -28.68 1.63
C PRO A 18 7.90 -28.00 2.23
N PRO A 19 6.92 -28.81 2.70
CA PRO A 19 5.66 -28.32 3.23
C PRO A 19 5.83 -27.41 4.47
N ARG A 20 4.95 -26.41 4.55
CA ARG A 20 4.88 -25.26 5.48
C ARG A 20 5.16 -25.58 6.96
N ASP A 21 4.90 -26.80 7.39
CA ASP A 21 4.94 -27.20 8.80
C ASP A 21 6.38 -27.43 9.30
N GLU A 22 7.31 -27.78 8.40
CA GLU A 22 8.72 -28.03 8.72
C GLU A 22 9.48 -26.70 8.92
N LEU A 23 9.18 -25.68 8.11
CA LEU A 23 9.78 -24.33 8.21
C LEU A 23 9.34 -23.56 9.46
N LEU A 24 8.10 -23.76 9.91
CA LEU A 24 7.61 -23.14 11.14
C LEU A 24 8.26 -23.73 12.40
N SER A 25 8.73 -24.98 12.34
CA SER A 25 9.44 -25.62 13.45
C SER A 25 10.88 -25.09 13.62
N GLU A 26 11.57 -24.78 12.52
CA GLU A 26 12.89 -24.16 12.53
C GLU A 26 12.84 -22.70 13.02
N LEU A 27 11.84 -21.93 12.57
CA LEU A 27 11.67 -20.52 12.97
C LEU A 27 11.22 -20.34 14.42
N SER A 28 10.54 -21.32 15.03
CA SER A 28 10.17 -21.27 16.45
C SER A 28 11.35 -21.50 17.39
N SER A 29 12.52 -21.95 16.89
CA SER A 29 13.71 -22.22 17.69
C SER A 29 14.72 -21.06 17.73
N ALA A 30 14.51 -20.03 16.91
CA ALA A 30 15.40 -18.87 16.83
C ALA A 30 14.91 -17.73 17.74
N ASP A 31 15.16 -17.86 19.04
CA ASP A 31 15.11 -16.74 20.00
C ASP A 31 16.20 -15.71 19.64
N VAL A 32 15.86 -14.62 18.95
CA VAL A 32 16.80 -13.50 18.70
C VAL A 32 16.13 -12.14 18.95
N PRO A 33 16.70 -11.28 19.82
CA PRO A 33 16.07 -10.03 20.23
C PRO A 33 16.41 -8.83 19.32
N LEU A 34 15.36 -8.09 18.98
CA LEU A 34 15.21 -6.62 18.92
C LEU A 34 16.25 -5.71 18.20
N LYS A 35 15.70 -4.98 17.20
CA LYS A 35 16.01 -3.60 16.72
C LYS A 35 17.35 -3.33 16.02
N SER A 36 17.37 -3.55 14.71
CA SER A 36 18.11 -2.66 13.79
C SER A 36 17.40 -2.56 12.43
N PRO A 37 17.50 -1.42 11.70
CA PRO A 37 16.90 -1.26 10.37
C PRO A 37 17.52 -2.20 9.32
N LEU A 38 18.72 -2.72 9.58
CA LEU A 38 19.38 -3.73 8.74
C LEU A 38 18.76 -5.11 8.88
N PHE A 39 18.27 -5.47 10.08
CA PHE A 39 17.58 -6.74 10.30
C PHE A 39 16.24 -6.78 9.57
N THR A 40 15.53 -5.65 9.51
CA THR A 40 14.30 -5.52 8.70
C THR A 40 14.58 -5.70 7.22
N LEU A 41 15.75 -5.27 6.73
CA LEU A 41 16.15 -5.38 5.34
C LEU A 41 16.54 -6.84 4.99
N ILE A 42 17.15 -7.56 5.91
CA ILE A 42 17.47 -8.99 5.75
C ILE A 42 16.22 -9.85 5.89
N GLU A 43 15.29 -9.54 6.80
CA GLU A 43 13.95 -10.16 6.83
C GLU A 43 13.13 -9.80 5.59
N LEU A 44 13.26 -8.59 5.04
CA LEU A 44 12.64 -8.20 3.77
C LEU A 44 13.19 -9.06 2.63
N ILE A 45 14.51 -9.23 2.55
CA ILE A 45 15.17 -10.03 1.51
C ILE A 45 14.87 -11.53 1.70
N ALA A 46 14.82 -12.03 2.93
CA ALA A 46 14.44 -13.40 3.26
C ALA A 46 12.95 -13.66 2.97
N SER A 47 12.07 -12.72 3.29
CA SER A 47 10.65 -12.75 2.94
C SER A 47 10.41 -12.64 1.43
N MET A 48 11.27 -11.92 0.70
CA MET A 48 11.24 -11.87 -0.77
C MET A 48 11.58 -13.23 -1.40
N SER A 49 12.30 -14.11 -0.70
CA SER A 49 12.77 -15.40 -1.21
C SER A 49 11.85 -16.59 -0.89
N ALA A 50 10.89 -16.46 0.05
CA ALA A 50 10.19 -17.60 0.64
C ALA A 50 8.76 -17.89 0.11
N GLY A 51 8.28 -17.16 -0.91
CA GLY A 51 7.04 -17.49 -1.63
C GLY A 51 5.87 -16.52 -1.40
N ARG A 52 5.39 -15.94 -2.51
CA ARG A 52 4.28 -14.97 -2.66
C ARG A 52 4.26 -13.83 -1.64
N TYR A 53 5.38 -13.11 -1.58
CA TYR A 53 5.46 -11.81 -0.94
C TYR A 53 4.97 -10.73 -1.91
N ASP A 54 3.87 -10.06 -1.60
CA ASP A 54 3.38 -8.90 -2.38
C ASP A 54 4.30 -7.70 -2.11
N PRO A 55 5.20 -7.30 -3.03
CA PRO A 55 6.21 -6.27 -2.75
C PRO A 55 5.60 -4.89 -2.48
N PHE A 56 4.34 -4.71 -2.85
CA PHE A 56 3.59 -3.46 -2.75
C PHE A 56 2.88 -3.29 -1.39
N SER A 57 2.75 -4.35 -0.59
CA SER A 57 2.11 -4.28 0.72
C SER A 57 3.06 -3.78 1.81
N VAL A 58 4.37 -3.83 1.57
CA VAL A 58 5.37 -3.36 2.54
C VAL A 58 5.55 -1.86 2.56
N PHE A 59 5.84 -1.35 3.76
CA PHE A 59 5.94 0.08 4.08
C PHE A 59 6.76 0.94 3.10
N PRO A 60 7.95 0.55 2.59
CA PRO A 60 8.72 1.42 1.70
C PRO A 60 8.04 1.61 0.33
N LEU A 61 7.41 0.56 -0.22
CA LEU A 61 6.72 0.66 -1.50
C LEU A 61 5.32 1.25 -1.34
N ARG A 62 4.59 0.89 -0.28
CA ARG A 62 3.27 1.44 0.04
C ARG A 62 3.31 2.94 0.32
N ALA A 63 4.45 3.45 0.80
CA ALA A 63 4.69 4.90 0.94
C ALA A 63 4.59 5.66 -0.39
N LEU A 64 4.91 5.03 -1.52
CA LEU A 64 4.79 5.64 -2.86
C LEU A 64 3.32 5.91 -3.23
N GLY A 65 2.40 5.03 -2.82
CA GLY A 65 0.96 5.24 -2.99
C GLY A 65 0.45 6.49 -2.26
N TYR A 66 1.06 6.88 -1.15
CA TYR A 66 0.70 8.10 -0.41
C TYR A 66 1.23 9.39 -1.05
N GLY A 67 1.93 9.33 -2.18
CA GLY A 67 2.42 10.50 -2.91
C GLY A 67 1.31 11.52 -3.19
N TYR A 68 0.09 11.07 -3.47
CA TYR A 68 -1.05 11.96 -3.66
C TYR A 68 -1.37 12.77 -2.38
N ALA A 69 -1.43 12.10 -1.22
CA ALA A 69 -1.70 12.75 0.06
C ALA A 69 -0.56 13.72 0.44
N VAL A 70 0.70 13.36 0.17
CA VAL A 70 1.86 14.23 0.37
C VAL A 70 1.75 15.49 -0.49
N GLY A 71 1.42 15.36 -1.78
CA GLY A 71 1.20 16.48 -2.69
C GLY A 71 0.11 17.43 -2.17
N VAL A 72 -0.97 16.87 -1.62
CA VAL A 72 -2.07 17.62 -1.01
C VAL A 72 -1.67 18.29 0.29
N ALA A 73 -0.82 17.69 1.12
CA ALA A 73 -0.31 18.31 2.34
C ALA A 73 0.56 19.55 2.05
N ILE A 74 1.41 19.45 1.04
CA ILE A 74 2.39 20.49 0.68
C ILE A 74 1.82 21.57 -0.26
N ARG A 75 0.56 21.42 -0.70
CA ARG A 75 -0.08 22.23 -1.76
C ARG A 75 -0.03 23.74 -1.58
N TYR A 76 0.03 24.17 -0.33
CA TYR A 76 0.01 25.57 0.04
C TYR A 76 1.39 26.23 0.01
N ARG A 77 2.46 25.45 -0.12
CA ARG A 77 3.83 25.95 -0.01
C ARG A 77 4.67 25.72 -1.26
N PHE A 78 4.46 24.59 -1.94
CA PHE A 78 5.27 24.20 -3.08
C PHE A 78 4.53 24.39 -4.39
N CYS A 79 5.28 24.48 -5.48
CA CYS A 79 4.73 24.68 -6.83
C CYS A 79 3.84 23.52 -7.26
N LYS A 80 2.95 23.76 -8.23
CA LYS A 80 1.97 22.76 -8.68
C LYS A 80 2.65 21.58 -9.37
N GLU A 81 3.75 21.83 -10.06
CA GLU A 81 4.55 20.85 -10.81
C GLU A 81 5.11 19.77 -9.87
N LEU A 82 5.59 20.17 -8.68
CA LEU A 82 6.07 19.23 -7.67
C LEU A 82 4.92 18.36 -7.15
N GLN A 83 3.76 18.97 -6.87
CA GLN A 83 2.59 18.26 -6.40
C GLN A 83 2.10 17.24 -7.43
N ASP A 84 2.07 17.65 -8.70
CA ASP A 84 1.62 16.79 -9.79
C ASP A 84 2.59 15.64 -10.04
N SER A 85 3.90 15.85 -9.86
CA SER A 85 4.89 14.77 -9.88
C SER A 85 4.59 13.69 -8.84
N PHE A 86 4.30 14.07 -7.59
CA PHE A 86 3.94 13.11 -6.54
C PHE A 86 2.62 12.39 -6.80
N LYS A 87 1.63 13.07 -7.38
CA LYS A 87 0.36 12.45 -7.76
C LYS A 87 0.55 11.43 -8.88
N THR A 88 1.37 11.76 -9.89
CA THR A 88 1.67 10.85 -10.99
C THR A 88 2.34 9.58 -10.47
N VAL A 89 3.33 9.71 -9.57
CA VAL A 89 3.98 8.53 -8.95
C VAL A 89 2.97 7.65 -8.21
N ALA A 90 2.05 8.24 -7.45
CA ALA A 90 1.01 7.49 -6.74
C ALA A 90 0.07 6.75 -7.70
N ILE A 91 -0.37 7.40 -8.79
CA ILE A 91 -1.23 6.77 -9.80
C ILE A 91 -0.50 5.62 -10.49
N THR A 92 0.76 5.84 -10.90
CA THR A 92 1.60 4.80 -11.51
C THR A 92 1.78 3.61 -10.56
N PHE A 93 2.00 3.85 -9.26
CA PHE A 93 2.09 2.79 -8.25
C PHE A 93 0.82 1.90 -8.22
N VAL A 94 -0.38 2.50 -8.20
CA VAL A 94 -1.65 1.75 -8.18
C VAL A 94 -1.80 0.89 -9.44
N VAL A 95 -1.50 1.46 -10.60
CA VAL A 95 -1.56 0.73 -11.88
C VAL A 95 -0.56 -0.43 -11.89
N CYS A 96 0.68 -0.19 -11.47
CA CYS A 96 1.71 -1.22 -11.38
C CYS A 96 1.30 -2.34 -10.40
N HIS A 97 0.71 -2.02 -9.26
CA HIS A 97 0.26 -3.05 -8.31
C HIS A 97 -0.88 -3.88 -8.88
N ALA A 98 -1.89 -3.24 -9.48
CA ALA A 98 -3.01 -3.93 -10.10
C ALA A 98 -2.58 -4.87 -11.24
N LEU A 99 -1.63 -4.42 -12.08
CA LEU A 99 -1.06 -5.24 -13.15
C LEU A 99 -0.26 -6.41 -12.59
N ASN A 100 0.63 -6.17 -11.63
CA ASN A 100 1.42 -7.25 -11.02
C ASN A 100 0.51 -8.32 -10.43
N LYS A 101 -0.50 -7.90 -9.66
CA LYS A 101 -1.46 -8.81 -9.05
C LYS A 101 -2.28 -9.55 -10.10
N SER A 102 -2.62 -8.94 -11.22
CA SER A 102 -3.35 -9.62 -12.31
C SER A 102 -2.56 -10.73 -12.99
N LEU A 103 -1.22 -10.66 -12.98
CA LEU A 103 -0.33 -11.65 -13.58
C LEU A 103 -0.12 -12.88 -12.67
N ASP A 104 -0.31 -12.72 -11.36
CA ASP A 104 -0.15 -13.78 -10.37
C ASP A 104 -1.32 -14.79 -10.34
N TYR A 105 -2.43 -14.50 -11.03
CA TYR A 105 -3.60 -15.41 -11.10
C TYR A 105 -3.64 -16.13 -12.46
N PRO A 106 -3.57 -17.48 -12.49
CA PRO A 106 -3.67 -18.25 -13.72
C PRO A 106 -5.05 -18.09 -14.38
N CYS A 107 -5.10 -18.30 -15.70
CA CYS A 107 -6.21 -18.04 -16.62
C CYS A 107 -7.59 -18.65 -16.28
N ALA A 108 -7.72 -19.40 -15.19
CA ALA A 108 -8.98 -19.92 -14.66
C ALA A 108 -9.84 -18.83 -13.99
N TYR A 109 -9.23 -17.72 -13.55
CA TYR A 109 -9.92 -16.54 -13.05
C TYR A 109 -9.84 -15.39 -14.06
N ASN A 110 -10.88 -14.56 -14.14
CA ASN A 110 -10.84 -13.32 -14.91
C ASN A 110 -9.77 -12.41 -14.27
N GLY A 111 -8.53 -12.44 -14.74
CA GLY A 111 -7.44 -11.58 -14.24
C GLY A 111 -7.80 -10.09 -14.29
N LEU A 112 -8.68 -9.70 -15.22
CA LEU A 112 -9.28 -8.38 -15.28
C LEU A 112 -10.11 -8.05 -14.03
N LEU A 113 -10.90 -9.00 -13.52
CA LEU A 113 -11.73 -8.81 -12.33
C LEU A 113 -10.85 -8.61 -11.08
N VAL A 114 -9.78 -9.40 -10.97
CA VAL A 114 -8.76 -9.27 -9.92
C VAL A 114 -8.04 -7.92 -10.00
N ALA A 115 -7.65 -7.51 -11.21
CA ALA A 115 -7.02 -6.21 -11.44
C ALA A 115 -7.95 -5.07 -11.01
N THR A 116 -9.24 -5.15 -11.33
CA THR A 116 -10.22 -4.12 -10.94
C THR A 116 -10.46 -4.09 -9.44
N ASP A 117 -10.61 -5.24 -8.77
CA ASP A 117 -10.76 -5.29 -7.30
C ASP A 117 -9.53 -4.68 -6.62
N THR A 118 -8.34 -5.07 -7.05
CA THR A 118 -7.07 -4.56 -6.52
C THR A 118 -6.91 -3.05 -6.78
N ALA A 119 -7.24 -2.58 -7.99
CA ALA A 119 -7.14 -1.17 -8.32
C ALA A 119 -8.13 -0.31 -7.51
N ILE A 120 -9.35 -0.81 -7.27
CA ILE A 120 -10.33 -0.16 -6.40
C ILE A 120 -9.78 -0.11 -4.98
N PHE A 121 -9.37 -1.25 -4.42
CA PHE A 121 -8.81 -1.33 -3.07
C PHE A 121 -7.67 -0.33 -2.87
N GLU A 122 -6.67 -0.36 -3.73
CA GLU A 122 -5.52 0.52 -3.62
C GLU A 122 -5.88 1.99 -3.84
N THR A 123 -6.78 2.31 -4.76
CA THR A 123 -7.24 3.70 -4.95
C THR A 123 -7.90 4.23 -3.69
N PHE A 124 -8.74 3.44 -3.02
CA PHE A 124 -9.37 3.83 -1.76
C PHE A 124 -8.35 3.95 -0.62
N ALA A 125 -7.45 2.97 -0.49
CA ALA A 125 -6.50 2.88 0.61
C ALA A 125 -5.35 3.90 0.52
N THR A 126 -4.87 4.21 -0.69
CA THR A 126 -3.67 5.06 -0.88
C THR A 126 -4.00 6.47 -1.34
N ILE A 127 -5.04 6.65 -2.16
CA ILE A 127 -5.40 7.95 -2.71
C ILE A 127 -6.54 8.57 -1.93
N LEU A 128 -7.73 7.94 -1.89
CA LEU A 128 -8.94 8.64 -1.43
C LEU A 128 -8.91 8.98 0.07
N LEU A 129 -8.79 7.98 0.93
CA LEU A 129 -8.88 8.18 2.39
C LEU A 129 -7.71 8.98 2.97
N PRO A 130 -6.44 8.69 2.63
CA PRO A 130 -5.32 9.47 3.15
C PRO A 130 -5.37 10.93 2.69
N THR A 131 -5.80 11.18 1.45
CA THR A 131 -5.92 12.54 0.90
C THR A 131 -7.02 13.33 1.59
N LEU A 132 -8.19 12.73 1.76
CA LEU A 132 -9.31 13.35 2.46
C LEU A 132 -8.87 13.70 3.89
N THR A 133 -8.33 12.74 4.63
CA THR A 133 -7.84 12.96 6.00
C THR A 133 -6.78 14.06 6.05
N THR A 134 -5.79 14.04 5.16
CA THR A 134 -4.74 15.08 5.09
C THR A 134 -5.33 16.46 4.79
N PHE A 135 -6.28 16.55 3.85
CA PHE A 135 -6.93 17.80 3.49
C PHE A 135 -7.70 18.39 4.69
N HIS A 136 -8.50 17.56 5.37
CA HIS A 136 -9.28 17.98 6.53
C HIS A 136 -8.40 18.35 7.71
N VAL A 137 -7.41 17.52 8.06
CA VAL A 137 -6.51 17.77 9.20
C VAL A 137 -5.68 19.03 8.97
N SER A 138 -5.08 19.19 7.79
CA SER A 138 -4.31 20.40 7.47
C SER A 138 -5.17 21.67 7.45
N GLY A 139 -6.42 21.57 6.97
CA GLY A 139 -7.40 22.66 6.98
C GLY A 139 -7.84 23.04 8.40
N MET A 140 -8.24 22.05 9.20
CA MET A 140 -8.65 22.23 10.60
C MET A 140 -7.52 22.80 11.44
N LEU A 141 -6.30 22.27 11.31
CA LEU A 141 -5.17 22.77 12.07
C LEU A 141 -4.87 24.23 11.70
N ARG A 142 -4.93 24.60 10.41
CA ARG A 142 -4.76 26.00 10.00
C ARG A 142 -5.86 26.90 10.55
N ALA A 143 -7.12 26.44 10.52
CA ALA A 143 -8.25 27.19 11.07
C ALA A 143 -8.08 27.40 12.58
N TYR A 144 -7.64 26.37 13.30
CA TYR A 144 -7.36 26.43 14.73
C TYR A 144 -6.19 27.36 15.05
N LEU A 145 -5.07 27.25 14.32
CA LEU A 145 -3.89 28.11 14.50
C LEU A 145 -4.19 29.59 14.22
N LYS A 146 -5.16 29.92 13.36
CA LYS A 146 -5.59 31.31 13.11
C LYS A 146 -6.28 31.96 14.32
N GLN A 147 -6.80 31.18 15.27
CA GLN A 147 -7.48 31.72 16.46
C GLN A 147 -6.48 32.29 17.47
N PHE A 148 -5.21 31.91 17.38
CA PHE A 148 -4.16 32.37 18.29
C PHE A 148 -3.43 33.59 17.71
N LYS A 149 -3.44 34.70 18.46
CA LYS A 149 -2.86 35.98 18.00
C LYS A 149 -1.32 36.02 18.01
N ASN A 150 -0.64 35.14 18.78
CA ASN A 150 0.81 35.19 19.02
C ASN A 150 1.57 33.94 18.53
N ILE A 151 1.15 33.31 17.43
CA ILE A 151 1.87 32.14 16.90
C ILE A 151 3.04 32.59 16.01
N PRO A 152 4.27 32.08 16.24
CA PRO A 152 5.39 32.35 15.37
C PRO A 152 5.13 31.82 13.96
N LYS A 153 5.49 32.62 12.94
CA LYS A 153 5.22 32.33 11.52
C LYS A 153 5.74 30.96 11.08
N TRP A 154 6.80 30.44 11.70
CA TRP A 154 7.34 29.12 11.40
C TRP A 154 6.37 27.99 11.78
N ILE A 155 5.77 28.04 12.97
CA ILE A 155 4.79 27.04 13.42
C ILE A 155 3.56 27.06 12.51
N PHE A 156 3.05 28.24 12.18
CA PHE A 156 1.90 28.37 11.27
C PHE A 156 2.17 27.77 9.88
N ARG A 157 3.43 27.78 9.43
CA ARG A 157 3.84 27.26 8.11
C ARG A 157 4.05 25.75 8.11
N TYR A 158 4.78 25.22 9.11
CA TYR A 158 5.23 23.83 9.09
C TYR A 158 4.36 22.89 9.92
N ALA A 159 3.67 23.36 10.97
CA ALA A 159 2.85 22.49 11.81
C ALA A 159 1.75 21.74 11.03
N PRO A 160 0.97 22.39 10.13
CA PRO A 160 -0.04 21.68 9.34
C PRO A 160 0.52 20.60 8.44
N ILE A 161 1.72 20.81 7.91
CA ILE A 161 2.41 19.86 7.03
C ILE A 161 2.94 18.70 7.88
N ALA A 162 3.70 19.00 8.94
CA ALA A 162 4.31 17.99 9.81
C ALA A 162 3.26 17.07 10.46
N ILE A 163 2.16 17.65 10.96
CA ILE A 163 1.09 16.87 11.62
C ILE A 163 0.33 16.02 10.60
N SER A 164 0.02 16.56 9.42
CA SER A 164 -0.71 15.79 8.40
C SER A 164 0.14 14.66 7.80
N LEU A 165 1.43 14.87 7.55
CA LEU A 165 2.33 13.80 7.10
C LEU A 165 2.58 12.77 8.22
N GLY A 166 2.77 13.22 9.46
CA GLY A 166 2.98 12.34 10.60
C GLY A 166 1.78 11.43 10.89
N LEU A 167 0.58 11.82 10.45
CA LEU A 167 -0.63 11.03 10.60
C LEU A 167 -0.72 9.84 9.63
N LEU A 168 -0.06 9.90 8.48
CA LEU A 168 -0.10 8.84 7.45
C LEU A 168 0.32 7.45 7.98
N PRO A 169 1.48 7.28 8.66
CA PRO A 169 1.88 5.96 9.17
C PRO A 169 0.94 5.42 10.25
N VAL A 170 0.32 6.31 11.06
CA VAL A 170 -0.62 5.91 12.12
C VAL A 170 -1.94 5.40 11.52
N MET A 171 -2.35 5.94 10.37
CA MET A 171 -3.62 5.63 9.72
C MET A 171 -3.59 4.40 8.81
N LEU A 172 -2.40 3.85 8.52
CA LEU A 172 -2.22 2.70 7.62
C LEU A 172 -3.14 1.51 7.98
N GLY A 173 -2.99 0.97 9.19
CA GLY A 173 -3.76 -0.20 9.64
C GLY A 173 -5.29 0.01 9.68
N PRO A 174 -5.82 1.11 10.27
CA PRO A 174 -7.26 1.32 10.30
C PRO A 174 -7.86 1.61 8.91
N ILE A 175 -7.13 2.28 8.01
CA ILE A 175 -7.59 2.50 6.63
C ILE A 175 -7.78 1.17 5.92
N ASP A 176 -6.80 0.27 6.01
CA ASP A 176 -6.87 -1.01 5.30
C ASP A 176 -8.05 -1.86 5.77
N ARG A 177 -8.31 -1.89 7.09
CA ARG A 177 -9.50 -2.55 7.65
C ARG A 177 -10.81 -1.91 7.19
N PHE A 178 -10.84 -0.58 7.12
CA PHE A 178 -12.04 0.15 6.70
C PHE A 178 -12.35 -0.05 5.21
N VAL A 179 -11.33 -0.02 4.36
CA VAL A 179 -11.50 -0.28 2.91
C VAL A 179 -11.94 -1.72 2.68
N ASN A 180 -11.33 -2.69 3.37
CA ASN A 180 -11.79 -4.08 3.31
C ASN A 180 -13.27 -4.18 3.69
N HIS A 181 -13.69 -3.56 4.80
CA HIS A 181 -15.08 -3.57 5.22
C HIS A 181 -16.03 -2.94 4.17
N ILE A 182 -15.64 -1.84 3.52
CA ILE A 182 -16.43 -1.26 2.44
C ILE A 182 -16.54 -2.23 1.27
N MET A 183 -15.43 -2.80 0.82
CA MET A 183 -15.39 -3.67 -0.34
C MET A 183 -16.14 -4.98 -0.13
N ASP A 184 -16.04 -5.57 1.05
CA ASP A 184 -16.79 -6.77 1.45
C ASP A 184 -18.31 -6.52 1.40
N ASN A 185 -18.76 -5.31 1.78
CA ASN A 185 -20.18 -4.94 1.78
C ASN A 185 -20.70 -4.42 0.43
N THR A 186 -19.83 -4.06 -0.51
CA THR A 186 -20.22 -3.41 -1.78
C THR A 186 -19.80 -4.24 -3.00
N VAL A 187 -18.51 -4.16 -3.36
CA VAL A 187 -17.98 -4.70 -4.61
C VAL A 187 -17.93 -6.23 -4.62
N ARG A 188 -17.56 -6.85 -3.50
CA ARG A 188 -17.42 -8.31 -3.37
C ARG A 188 -18.75 -9.04 -3.18
N ASN A 189 -19.82 -8.32 -2.85
CA ASN A 189 -21.17 -8.88 -2.86
C ASN A 189 -21.66 -9.10 -4.32
N ILE A 190 -21.14 -8.30 -5.27
CA ILE A 190 -21.55 -8.34 -6.68
C ILE A 190 -20.82 -9.45 -7.45
N TYR A 191 -19.63 -9.86 -7.01
CA TYR A 191 -18.85 -10.94 -7.62
C TYR A 191 -18.32 -11.89 -6.55
N THR A 192 -18.63 -13.19 -6.64
CA THR A 192 -18.19 -14.26 -5.72
C THR A 192 -16.68 -14.53 -5.84
N LEU A 193 -15.84 -13.54 -5.54
CA LEU A 193 -14.40 -13.71 -5.46
C LEU A 193 -14.04 -14.36 -4.13
N PRO A 194 -13.12 -15.35 -4.09
CA PRO A 194 -12.53 -15.80 -2.84
C PRO A 194 -11.86 -14.61 -2.18
N SER A 195 -12.23 -14.37 -0.92
CA SER A 195 -11.68 -13.28 -0.11
C SER A 195 -10.16 -13.32 -0.15
N MET A 196 -9.53 -12.28 -0.67
CA MET A 196 -8.09 -12.10 -0.55
C MET A 196 -7.78 -11.70 0.90
N ALA A 197 -7.56 -12.70 1.74
CA ALA A 197 -7.04 -12.59 3.09
C ALA A 197 -5.52 -12.79 3.08
#